data_AF-A0A1N6WRM8-F1
#
_entry.id   AF-A0A1N6WRM8-F1
#
_cell.length_a   1.000
_cell.length_b   1.000
_cell.length_c   1.000
_cell.angle_alpha   90.00
_cell.angle_beta   90.00
_cell.angle_gamma   90.00
#
_symmetry.space_group_name_H-M   'P 1'
#
loop_
_entity.id
_entity.type
_entity.pdbx_description
1 polymer ?
#
loop_
_entity_poly.entity_id
_entity_poly.type
_entity_poly.pdbx_seq_one_letter_code
_entity_poly.pdbx_strand_id
1 'polypeptide(L)'
;MARRMLSSSSPVRTFFSCLPARALQGWAVALLLGLVSCDTVFEGNLFENFAGPESASAILRKYSDGGVVLPARAPGFVSALDDAAGSSRFFRELSASDRAGLNDALESVYAADDADVPKATRQKAAILAGQVNLRETDAGETINNAIDVLTDGGIDTFEEDPEALLDQLLPSGVRGDEAKISAVLRNLVNAAGAYEALGTTLASSDDDPEPQMPAGTNKGAVAQNALVALVVKDIAKANGADAEDGIAALAAELAKPQGDRDTDWITLPYDNGVEFAPEGSPLRNIFNAAGFGGVLDDV
;
A
#
# COMPACT_ATOMS: atom_id res chain seq x y z
N MET A 1 42.01 -42.12 -40.18
CA MET A 1 41.11 -43.26 -39.88
C MET A 1 39.84 -42.67 -39.28
N ALA A 2 38.76 -42.40 -40.03
CA ALA A 2 37.69 -43.34 -40.46
C ALA A 2 37.08 -44.10 -39.26
N ARG A 3 35.77 -44.21 -39.01
CA ARG A 3 34.50 -43.74 -39.62
C ARG A 3 33.38 -44.29 -38.71
N ARG A 4 32.21 -43.62 -38.65
CA ARG A 4 30.84 -44.19 -38.50
C ARG A 4 30.43 -44.84 -37.17
N MET A 5 29.16 -44.93 -36.78
CA MET A 5 27.85 -44.29 -37.03
C MET A 5 26.80 -45.29 -36.50
N LEU A 6 25.73 -44.76 -35.88
CA LEU A 6 24.33 -45.21 -35.97
C LEU A 6 23.89 -46.59 -35.43
N SER A 7 22.88 -46.57 -34.55
CA SER A 7 21.48 -46.96 -34.86
C SER A 7 20.79 -47.92 -33.88
N SER A 8 19.67 -47.41 -33.35
CA SER A 8 18.33 -48.03 -33.21
C SER A 8 18.18 -49.48 -32.72
N SER A 9 17.27 -49.71 -31.77
CA SER A 9 15.85 -50.01 -32.04
C SER A 9 15.15 -50.62 -30.81
N SER A 10 13.94 -50.14 -30.51
CA SER A 10 12.96 -50.82 -29.65
C SER A 10 12.44 -52.08 -30.34
N PRO A 11 11.78 -53.00 -29.59
CA PRO A 11 10.32 -52.99 -29.70
C PRO A 11 9.55 -53.31 -28.41
N VAL A 12 8.37 -52.71 -28.35
CA VAL A 12 7.23 -53.02 -27.49
C VAL A 12 6.76 -54.46 -27.72
N ARG A 13 6.53 -55.22 -26.64
CA ARG A 13 5.56 -56.33 -26.65
C ARG A 13 4.79 -56.39 -25.32
N THR A 14 3.50 -56.16 -25.50
CA THR A 14 2.35 -56.37 -24.63
C THR A 14 2.29 -57.79 -24.09
N PHE A 15 1.99 -57.96 -22.80
CA PHE A 15 1.30 -59.15 -22.30
C PHE A 15 0.25 -58.77 -21.25
N PHE A 16 -0.97 -59.16 -21.57
CA PHE A 16 -2.21 -59.05 -20.81
C PHE A 16 -2.29 -60.17 -19.75
N SER A 17 -3.22 -59.96 -18.81
CA SER A 17 -3.95 -60.94 -17.98
C SER A 17 -3.38 -61.33 -16.61
N CYS A 18 -4.06 -60.89 -15.54
CA CYS A 18 -4.98 -61.73 -14.76
C CYS A 18 -5.54 -60.94 -13.56
N LEU A 19 -6.76 -60.42 -13.66
CA LEU A 19 -7.58 -60.07 -12.50
C LEU A 19 -9.07 -60.36 -12.85
N PRO A 20 -9.78 -61.17 -12.06
CA PRO A 20 -11.11 -61.62 -12.41
C PRO A 20 -12.15 -60.52 -12.21
N ALA A 21 -12.95 -60.33 -13.26
CA ALA A 21 -14.21 -59.63 -13.25
C ALA A 21 -15.22 -60.36 -12.36
N ARG A 22 -15.78 -59.65 -11.37
CA ARG A 22 -17.18 -59.72 -10.87
C ARG A 22 -17.29 -59.09 -9.48
N ALA A 23 -17.27 -57.76 -9.39
CA ALA A 23 -17.70 -57.04 -8.18
C ALA A 23 -18.09 -55.56 -8.41
N LEU A 24 -18.41 -55.13 -9.63
CA LEU A 24 -18.70 -53.72 -9.94
C LEU A 24 -19.91 -53.58 -10.88
N GLN A 25 -21.08 -54.04 -10.45
CA GLN A 25 -22.33 -53.84 -11.20
C GLN A 25 -23.54 -53.45 -10.34
N GLY A 26 -23.34 -53.10 -9.07
CA GLY A 26 -24.43 -52.71 -8.16
C GLY A 26 -24.51 -51.23 -7.78
N TRP A 27 -23.43 -50.45 -7.94
CA TRP A 27 -23.35 -49.09 -7.38
C TRP A 27 -23.35 -47.95 -8.41
N ALA A 28 -23.28 -48.26 -9.71
CA ALA A 28 -23.18 -47.25 -10.76
C ALA A 28 -24.53 -46.68 -11.24
N VAL A 29 -25.67 -47.29 -10.88
CA VAL A 29 -26.99 -46.86 -11.38
C VAL A 29 -27.74 -45.96 -10.38
N ALA A 30 -27.37 -45.98 -9.09
CA ALA A 30 -27.96 -45.09 -8.09
C ALA A 30 -27.32 -43.69 -8.06
N LEU A 31 -26.11 -43.52 -8.61
CA LEU A 31 -25.40 -42.23 -8.64
C LEU A 31 -25.74 -41.36 -9.87
N LEU A 32 -26.41 -41.93 -10.88
CA LEU A 32 -26.75 -41.25 -12.14
C LEU A 32 -28.19 -40.70 -12.20
N LEU A 33 -29.04 -41.02 -11.22
CA LEU A 33 -30.42 -40.51 -11.13
C LEU A 33 -30.62 -39.41 -10.07
N GLY A 34 -29.56 -39.04 -9.34
CA GLY A 34 -29.56 -37.91 -8.38
C GLY A 34 -29.02 -36.58 -8.94
N LEU A 35 -28.60 -36.53 -10.21
CA LEU A 35 -27.98 -35.35 -10.82
C LEU A 35 -28.89 -34.61 -11.82
N VAL A 36 -30.18 -34.95 -11.90
CA VAL A 36 -31.15 -34.31 -12.81
C VAL A 36 -32.09 -33.33 -12.07
N SER A 37 -31.71 -32.86 -10.89
CA SER A 37 -32.45 -31.81 -10.17
C SER A 37 -31.55 -30.68 -9.65
N CYS A 38 -30.50 -30.34 -10.40
CA CYS A 38 -29.64 -29.19 -10.11
C CYS A 38 -30.00 -27.90 -10.87
N ASP A 39 -31.01 -27.90 -11.75
CA ASP A 39 -31.36 -26.68 -12.50
C ASP A 39 -31.89 -25.55 -11.59
N THR A 40 -32.46 -25.86 -10.43
CA THR A 40 -32.95 -24.83 -9.49
C THR A 40 -31.92 -24.38 -8.45
N VAL A 41 -30.69 -24.91 -8.46
CA VAL A 41 -29.61 -24.49 -7.54
C VAL A 41 -28.62 -23.51 -8.21
N PHE A 42 -28.62 -23.43 -9.54
CA PHE A 42 -27.76 -22.51 -10.29
C PHE A 42 -28.47 -21.23 -10.77
N GLU A 43 -29.79 -21.14 -10.70
CA GLU A 43 -30.55 -19.94 -11.11
C GLU A 43 -30.82 -18.92 -9.98
N GLY A 44 -30.49 -19.23 -8.72
CA GLY A 44 -30.64 -18.31 -7.60
C GLY A 44 -29.34 -18.13 -6.83
N ASN A 45 -28.76 -16.93 -6.88
CA ASN A 45 -27.75 -16.39 -5.94
C ASN A 45 -26.26 -16.73 -6.13
N LEU A 46 -25.84 -17.46 -7.17
CA LEU A 46 -24.40 -17.68 -7.42
C LEU A 46 -23.73 -16.56 -8.24
N PHE A 47 -24.50 -15.70 -8.91
CA PHE A 47 -23.97 -14.64 -9.78
C PHE A 47 -24.30 -13.21 -9.34
N GLU A 48 -25.20 -13.01 -8.37
CA GLU A 48 -25.51 -11.64 -7.88
C GLU A 48 -24.38 -11.03 -7.05
N ASN A 49 -23.43 -11.82 -6.55
CA ASN A 49 -22.27 -11.35 -5.79
C ASN A 49 -20.93 -11.43 -6.55
N PHE A 50 -20.96 -11.66 -7.88
CA PHE A 50 -19.76 -11.56 -8.72
C PHE A 50 -19.51 -10.13 -9.25
N ALA A 51 -20.38 -9.18 -8.92
CA ALA A 51 -20.00 -7.78 -8.99
C ALA A 51 -18.91 -7.58 -7.93
N GLY A 52 -17.64 -7.56 -8.35
CA GLY A 52 -16.53 -7.17 -7.49
C GLY A 52 -16.79 -5.79 -6.86
N PRO A 53 -15.96 -5.38 -5.89
CA PRO A 53 -16.10 -4.06 -5.27
C PRO A 53 -16.24 -2.96 -6.33
N GLU A 54 -17.02 -1.92 -6.02
CA GLU A 54 -17.23 -0.78 -6.91
C GLU A 54 -15.86 -0.22 -7.33
N SER A 55 -15.64 -0.03 -8.64
CA SER A 55 -14.34 0.44 -9.13
C SER A 55 -14.10 1.89 -8.71
N ALA A 56 -12.83 2.29 -8.61
CA ALA A 56 -12.45 3.65 -8.23
C ALA A 56 -13.13 4.71 -9.12
N SER A 57 -13.16 4.51 -10.44
CA SER A 57 -13.82 5.44 -11.36
C SER A 57 -15.33 5.52 -11.15
N ALA A 58 -15.97 4.42 -10.74
CA ALA A 58 -17.41 4.41 -10.44
C ALA A 58 -17.71 5.16 -9.14
N ILE A 59 -16.91 4.92 -8.09
CA ILE A 59 -16.97 5.67 -6.82
C ILE A 59 -16.78 7.17 -7.08
N LEU A 60 -15.73 7.53 -7.82
CA LEU A 60 -15.45 8.93 -8.18
C LEU A 60 -16.61 9.57 -8.92
N ARG A 61 -17.14 8.93 -9.97
CA ARG A 61 -18.27 9.46 -10.75
C ARG A 61 -19.54 9.67 -9.91
N LYS A 62 -19.74 8.83 -8.89
CA LYS A 62 -20.94 8.85 -8.05
C LYS A 62 -20.87 9.91 -6.96
N TYR A 63 -19.69 10.11 -6.36
CA TYR A 63 -19.54 10.91 -5.15
C TYR A 63 -18.75 12.20 -5.35
N SER A 64 -17.84 12.24 -6.33
CA SER A 64 -16.95 13.36 -6.60
C SER A 64 -17.38 14.13 -7.86
N ASP A 65 -17.23 15.44 -7.82
CA ASP A 65 -17.33 16.33 -8.98
C ASP A 65 -15.97 16.99 -9.21
N GLY A 66 -15.24 16.52 -10.21
CA GLY A 66 -13.90 17.05 -10.53
C GLY A 66 -12.87 16.94 -9.41
N GLY A 67 -12.90 15.87 -8.61
CA GLY A 67 -12.00 15.68 -7.47
C GLY A 67 -12.52 16.28 -6.17
N VAL A 68 -13.70 16.90 -6.14
CA VAL A 68 -14.29 17.45 -4.91
C VAL A 68 -15.48 16.63 -4.45
N VAL A 69 -15.50 16.23 -3.18
CA VAL A 69 -16.62 15.54 -2.55
C VAL A 69 -17.37 16.53 -1.66
N LEU A 70 -18.66 16.73 -1.93
CA LEU A 70 -19.49 17.61 -1.10
C LEU A 70 -19.61 17.05 0.33
N PRO A 71 -19.61 17.89 1.38
CA PRO A 71 -19.66 17.42 2.77
C PRO A 71 -20.79 16.44 3.07
N ALA A 72 -21.99 16.71 2.53
CA ALA A 72 -23.16 15.83 2.68
C ALA A 72 -22.99 14.43 2.04
N ARG A 73 -22.04 14.26 1.11
CA ARG A 73 -21.71 13.00 0.43
C ARG A 73 -20.49 12.32 1.03
N ALA A 74 -19.68 13.02 1.82
CA ALA A 74 -18.42 12.52 2.36
C ALA A 74 -18.56 11.19 3.14
N PRO A 75 -19.55 11.00 4.04
CA PRO A 75 -19.70 9.71 4.72
C PRO A 75 -19.98 8.55 3.76
N GLY A 76 -20.81 8.78 2.74
CA GLY A 76 -21.12 7.77 1.73
C GLY A 76 -19.95 7.44 0.81
N PHE A 77 -19.18 8.47 0.43
CA PHE A 77 -17.94 8.30 -0.34
C PHE A 77 -16.92 7.46 0.41
N VAL A 78 -16.63 7.84 1.67
CA VAL A 78 -15.64 7.13 2.50
C VAL A 78 -16.08 5.71 2.78
N SER A 79 -17.37 5.46 3.04
CA SER A 79 -17.88 4.09 3.23
C SER A 79 -17.72 3.24 1.98
N ALA A 80 -18.09 3.76 0.80
CA ALA A 80 -17.97 3.01 -0.45
C ALA A 80 -16.50 2.69 -0.78
N LEU A 81 -15.59 3.64 -0.51
CA LEU A 81 -14.16 3.43 -0.71
C LEU A 81 -13.57 2.45 0.30
N ASP A 82 -13.98 2.52 1.57
CA ASP A 82 -13.57 1.59 2.64
C ASP A 82 -13.94 0.14 2.27
N ASP A 83 -15.18 -0.07 1.81
CA ASP A 83 -15.66 -1.37 1.33
C ASP A 83 -14.83 -1.88 0.14
N ALA A 84 -14.50 -0.99 -0.81
CA ALA A 84 -13.70 -1.35 -1.98
C ALA A 84 -12.23 -1.64 -1.62
N ALA A 85 -11.65 -0.85 -0.71
CA ALA A 85 -10.29 -0.98 -0.19
C ALA A 85 -10.09 -2.27 0.63
N GLY A 86 -11.16 -2.91 1.08
CA GLY A 86 -11.12 -4.25 1.67
C GLY A 86 -10.59 -5.34 0.72
N SER A 87 -10.55 -5.06 -0.59
CA SER A 87 -10.04 -5.99 -1.61
C SER A 87 -8.66 -5.59 -2.13
N SER A 88 -7.67 -6.50 -2.07
CA SER A 88 -6.35 -6.28 -2.68
C SER A 88 -6.43 -5.98 -4.19
N ARG A 89 -7.47 -6.50 -4.87
CA ARG A 89 -7.69 -6.26 -6.29
C ARG A 89 -7.94 -4.77 -6.58
N PHE A 90 -8.60 -4.06 -5.68
CA PHE A 90 -8.92 -2.64 -5.86
C PHE A 90 -7.65 -1.81 -6.08
N PHE A 91 -6.67 -1.95 -5.19
CA PHE A 91 -5.42 -1.18 -5.29
C PHE A 91 -4.56 -1.57 -6.49
N ARG A 92 -4.55 -2.86 -6.84
CA ARG A 92 -3.81 -3.37 -8.00
C ARG A 92 -4.36 -2.87 -9.34
N GLU A 93 -5.67 -2.66 -9.41
CA GLU A 93 -6.34 -2.19 -10.62
C GLU A 93 -6.49 -0.66 -10.68
N LEU A 94 -5.97 0.09 -9.70
CA LEU A 94 -5.99 1.56 -9.71
C LEU A 94 -5.13 2.09 -10.85
N SER A 95 -5.77 2.77 -11.80
CA SER A 95 -5.05 3.56 -12.79
C SER A 95 -4.42 4.81 -12.15
N ALA A 96 -3.39 5.37 -12.79
CA ALA A 96 -2.79 6.63 -12.34
C ALA A 96 -3.81 7.78 -12.28
N SER A 97 -4.77 7.80 -13.21
CA SER A 97 -5.84 8.81 -13.23
C SER A 97 -6.84 8.62 -12.09
N ASP A 98 -7.24 7.38 -11.80
CA ASP A 98 -8.14 7.11 -10.68
C ASP A 98 -7.46 7.41 -9.35
N ARG A 99 -6.17 7.10 -9.24
CA ARG A 99 -5.38 7.43 -8.05
C ARG A 99 -5.33 8.93 -7.80
N ALA A 100 -5.02 9.73 -8.83
CA ALA A 100 -5.03 11.18 -8.72
C ALA A 100 -6.42 11.69 -8.31
N GLY A 101 -7.48 11.24 -8.99
CA GLY A 101 -8.85 11.63 -8.66
C GLY A 101 -9.29 11.22 -7.25
N LEU A 102 -8.86 10.05 -6.75
CA LEU A 102 -9.11 9.63 -5.38
C LEU A 102 -8.33 10.47 -4.37
N ASN A 103 -7.09 10.83 -4.66
CA ASN A 103 -6.31 11.72 -3.80
C ASN A 103 -7.01 13.08 -3.65
N ASP A 104 -7.41 13.70 -4.76
CA ASP A 104 -8.15 14.98 -4.73
C ASP A 104 -9.45 14.84 -3.92
N ALA A 105 -10.21 13.77 -4.20
CA ALA A 105 -11.48 13.50 -3.54
C ALA A 105 -11.32 13.27 -2.03
N LEU A 106 -10.31 12.51 -1.62
CA LEU A 106 -10.04 12.25 -0.20
C LEU A 106 -9.52 13.49 0.52
N GLU A 107 -8.67 14.29 -0.14
CA GLU A 107 -8.21 15.57 0.39
C GLU A 107 -9.37 16.52 0.67
N SER A 108 -10.31 16.64 -0.27
CA SER A 108 -11.52 17.45 -0.07
C SER A 108 -12.37 17.01 1.13
N VAL A 109 -12.23 15.74 1.56
CA VAL A 109 -12.92 15.20 2.73
C VAL A 109 -12.11 15.39 4.00
N TYR A 110 -10.84 14.96 4.04
CA TYR A 110 -10.05 15.01 5.28
C TYR A 110 -9.62 16.43 5.66
N ALA A 111 -9.53 17.35 4.70
CA ALA A 111 -9.22 18.76 4.95
C ALA A 111 -10.46 19.61 5.27
N ALA A 112 -11.68 19.04 5.21
CA ALA A 112 -12.90 19.76 5.53
C ALA A 112 -13.01 20.08 7.02
N ASP A 113 -13.74 21.14 7.35
CA ASP A 113 -14.00 21.57 8.72
C ASP A 113 -14.84 20.54 9.51
N ASP A 114 -14.62 20.49 10.83
CA ASP A 114 -15.34 19.62 11.77
C ASP A 114 -16.86 19.83 11.75
N ALA A 115 -17.30 21.05 11.40
CA ALA A 115 -18.71 21.41 11.30
C ALA A 115 -19.37 20.81 10.05
N ASP A 116 -18.60 20.52 9.01
CA ASP A 116 -19.08 20.09 7.70
C ASP A 116 -18.97 18.57 7.54
N VAL A 117 -17.86 17.99 7.98
CA VAL A 117 -17.61 16.55 7.87
C VAL A 117 -17.27 15.97 9.24
N PRO A 118 -17.96 14.91 9.69
CA PRO A 118 -17.68 14.27 10.97
C PRO A 118 -16.21 13.85 11.09
N LYS A 119 -15.63 14.09 12.27
CA LYS A 119 -14.24 13.72 12.62
C LYS A 119 -13.88 12.29 12.19
N ALA A 120 -14.73 11.32 12.51
CA ALA A 120 -14.55 9.91 12.14
C ALA A 120 -14.41 9.69 10.62
N THR A 121 -15.21 10.40 9.81
CA THR A 121 -15.16 10.33 8.34
C THR A 121 -13.85 10.90 7.81
N ARG A 122 -13.38 12.01 8.36
CA ARG A 122 -12.10 12.62 7.98
C ARG A 122 -10.90 11.75 8.34
N GLN A 123 -10.91 11.17 9.55
CA GLN A 123 -9.88 10.23 9.99
C GLN A 123 -9.78 9.02 9.03
N LYS A 124 -10.93 8.40 8.70
CA LYS A 124 -10.97 7.31 7.71
C LYS A 124 -10.47 7.76 6.34
N ALA A 125 -10.90 8.94 5.87
CA ALA A 125 -10.46 9.48 4.58
C ALA A 125 -8.95 9.71 4.54
N ALA A 126 -8.35 10.25 5.60
CA ALA A 126 -6.91 10.43 5.71
C ALA A 126 -6.16 9.09 5.65
N ILE A 127 -6.63 8.07 6.36
CA ILE A 127 -6.02 6.73 6.32
C ILE A 127 -6.15 6.12 4.91
N LEU A 128 -7.31 6.23 4.27
CA LEU A 128 -7.53 5.76 2.90
C LEU A 128 -6.64 6.49 1.89
N ALA A 129 -6.42 7.80 2.06
CA ALA A 129 -5.51 8.57 1.21
C ALA A 129 -4.06 8.09 1.36
N GLY A 130 -3.61 7.83 2.59
CA GLY A 130 -2.34 7.17 2.83
C GLY A 130 -2.24 5.82 2.10
N GLN A 131 -3.28 4.99 2.16
CA GLN A 131 -3.30 3.70 1.46
C GLN A 131 -3.31 3.80 -0.05
N VAL A 132 -4.03 4.76 -0.63
CA VAL A 132 -4.07 4.98 -2.09
C VAL A 132 -2.68 5.31 -2.64
N ASN A 133 -1.85 6.01 -1.88
CA ASN A 133 -0.48 6.36 -2.27
C ASN A 133 0.53 5.23 -2.00
N LEU A 134 0.25 4.33 -1.05
CA LEU A 134 1.22 3.33 -0.57
C LEU A 134 0.91 1.88 -0.99
N ARG A 135 -0.35 1.43 -1.01
CA ARG A 135 -0.67 0.02 -1.28
C ARG A 135 -0.51 -0.33 -2.76
N GLU A 136 0.19 -1.44 -3.02
CA GLU A 136 0.51 -1.92 -4.37
C GLU A 136 1.25 -0.84 -5.20
N THR A 137 2.20 -0.12 -4.56
CA THR A 137 3.01 0.94 -5.18
C THR A 137 4.47 0.76 -4.81
N ASP A 138 5.36 1.29 -5.64
CA ASP A 138 6.80 1.32 -5.34
C ASP A 138 7.09 2.08 -4.03
N ALA A 139 6.26 3.06 -3.66
CA ALA A 139 6.38 3.75 -2.37
C ALA A 139 6.02 2.87 -1.17
N GLY A 140 5.01 2.01 -1.29
CA GLY A 140 4.73 1.02 -0.26
C GLY A 140 5.82 -0.04 -0.14
N GLU A 141 6.41 -0.45 -1.26
CA GLU A 141 7.57 -1.33 -1.25
C GLU A 141 8.77 -0.66 -0.56
N THR A 142 9.02 0.64 -0.82
CA THR A 142 10.04 1.41 -0.10
C THR A 142 9.82 1.42 1.41
N ILE A 143 8.57 1.57 1.88
CA ILE A 143 8.27 1.50 3.33
C ILE A 143 8.60 0.11 3.89
N ASN A 144 8.20 -0.95 3.19
CA ASN A 144 8.50 -2.32 3.63
C ASN A 144 10.01 -2.56 3.69
N ASN A 145 10.75 -2.14 2.67
CA ASN A 145 12.21 -2.22 2.65
C ASN A 145 12.84 -1.42 3.80
N ALA A 146 12.31 -0.23 4.12
CA ALA A 146 12.78 0.56 5.25
C ALA A 146 12.59 -0.16 6.59
N ILE A 147 11.45 -0.83 6.78
CA ILE A 147 11.17 -1.61 7.97
C ILE A 147 12.11 -2.82 8.03
N ASP A 148 12.26 -3.56 6.93
CA ASP A 148 13.12 -4.74 6.86
C ASP A 148 14.59 -4.37 7.15
N VAL A 149 15.08 -3.24 6.62
CA VAL A 149 16.42 -2.72 6.92
C VAL A 149 16.57 -2.40 8.41
N LEU A 150 15.59 -1.73 9.01
CA LEU A 150 15.62 -1.39 10.43
C LEU A 150 15.54 -2.63 11.34
N THR A 151 14.88 -3.70 10.92
CA THR A 151 14.73 -4.93 11.72
C THR A 151 15.85 -5.94 11.51
N ASP A 152 16.34 -6.11 10.28
CA ASP A 152 17.28 -7.18 9.90
C ASP A 152 18.74 -6.70 9.82
N GLY A 153 18.98 -5.45 9.43
CA GLY A 153 20.34 -4.91 9.21
C GLY A 153 21.05 -4.48 10.48
N GLY A 154 20.29 -4.06 11.51
CA GLY A 154 20.84 -3.35 12.66
C GLY A 154 21.42 -1.98 12.25
N ILE A 155 21.31 -0.99 13.14
CA ILE A 155 21.82 0.36 12.90
C ILE A 155 23.31 0.35 12.52
N ASP A 156 24.07 -0.67 12.92
CA ASP A 156 25.48 -0.86 12.59
C ASP A 156 25.77 -0.84 11.06
N THR A 157 24.82 -1.29 10.21
CA THR A 157 24.99 -1.18 8.74
C THR A 157 24.88 0.25 8.19
N PHE A 158 24.23 1.18 8.89
CA PHE A 158 24.18 2.59 8.50
C PHE A 158 25.56 3.27 8.60
N GLU A 159 26.39 2.86 9.56
CA GLU A 159 27.71 3.46 9.77
C GLU A 159 28.75 3.00 8.73
N GLU A 160 28.60 1.78 8.20
CA GLU A 160 29.59 1.18 7.30
C GLU A 160 29.38 1.54 5.83
N ASP A 161 28.14 1.60 5.33
CA ASP A 161 27.83 1.95 3.93
C ASP A 161 26.43 2.59 3.79
N PRO A 162 26.29 3.90 4.07
CA PRO A 162 25.01 4.60 3.97
C PRO A 162 24.45 4.61 2.54
N GLU A 163 25.31 4.53 1.52
CA GLU A 163 24.87 4.48 0.12
C GLU A 163 24.23 3.14 -0.25
N ALA A 164 24.82 2.02 0.21
CA ALA A 164 24.22 0.70 0.01
C ALA A 164 22.87 0.57 0.71
N LEU A 165 22.69 1.23 1.85
CA LEU A 165 21.44 1.24 2.58
C LEU A 165 20.36 2.01 1.84
N LEU A 166 20.66 3.21 1.34
CA LEU A 166 19.75 3.99 0.49
C LEU A 166 19.32 3.22 -0.76
N ASP A 167 20.25 2.47 -1.35
CA ASP A 167 19.92 1.58 -2.46
C ASP A 167 18.99 0.45 -2.03
N GLN A 168 19.16 -0.14 -0.83
CA GLN A 168 18.25 -1.17 -0.30
C GLN A 168 16.82 -0.66 -0.06
N LEU A 169 16.65 0.62 0.29
CA LEU A 169 15.32 1.21 0.49
C LEU A 169 14.52 1.24 -0.82
N LEU A 170 15.15 1.60 -1.94
CA LEU A 170 14.45 1.71 -3.22
C LEU A 170 14.24 0.35 -3.89
N PRO A 171 13.02 0.07 -4.41
CA PRO A 171 12.77 -1.11 -5.23
C PRO A 171 13.72 -1.22 -6.41
N SER A 172 14.16 -2.43 -6.73
CA SER A 172 15.16 -2.66 -7.79
C SER A 172 14.78 -2.08 -9.16
N GLY A 173 13.47 -2.02 -9.48
CA GLY A 173 12.95 -1.44 -10.73
C GLY A 173 12.90 0.10 -10.80
N VAL A 174 13.20 0.77 -9.69
CA VAL A 174 13.19 2.23 -9.50
C VAL A 174 14.60 2.82 -9.56
N ARG A 175 15.61 2.06 -9.14
CA ARG A 175 17.01 2.54 -9.02
C ARG A 175 17.54 3.05 -10.36
N GLY A 176 18.22 4.20 -10.33
CA GLY A 176 18.80 4.84 -11.50
C GLY A 176 17.78 5.47 -12.46
N ASP A 177 16.48 5.47 -12.12
CA ASP A 177 15.41 6.07 -12.92
C ASP A 177 14.80 7.25 -12.15
N GLU A 178 15.32 8.44 -12.43
CA GLU A 178 14.93 9.70 -11.77
C GLU A 178 13.41 9.88 -11.74
N ALA A 179 12.71 9.59 -12.85
CA ALA A 179 11.26 9.78 -12.92
C ALA A 179 10.49 8.84 -11.99
N LYS A 180 10.94 7.59 -11.86
CA LYS A 180 10.35 6.64 -10.91
C LYS A 180 10.68 6.99 -9.46
N ILE A 181 11.90 7.44 -9.20
CA ILE A 181 12.30 7.89 -7.86
C ILE A 181 11.43 9.08 -7.45
N SER A 182 11.27 10.09 -8.31
CA SER A 182 10.36 11.21 -8.06
C SER A 182 8.93 10.74 -7.81
N ALA A 183 8.43 9.76 -8.55
CA ALA A 183 7.09 9.21 -8.35
C ALA A 183 6.94 8.53 -6.98
N VAL A 184 7.95 7.77 -6.54
CA VAL A 184 8.01 7.16 -5.19
C VAL A 184 7.97 8.24 -4.12
N LEU A 185 8.86 9.24 -4.21
CA LEU A 185 8.96 10.31 -3.23
C LEU A 185 7.67 11.15 -3.18
N ARG A 186 7.05 11.48 -4.33
CA ARG A 186 5.75 12.16 -4.37
C ARG A 186 4.65 11.35 -3.69
N ASN A 187 4.58 10.04 -3.94
CA ASN A 187 3.59 9.20 -3.27
C ASN A 187 3.79 9.18 -1.74
N LEU A 188 5.04 9.13 -1.27
CA LEU A 188 5.36 9.23 0.16
C LEU A 188 4.97 10.59 0.74
N VAL A 189 5.26 11.70 0.05
CA VAL A 189 4.89 13.05 0.48
C VAL A 189 3.38 13.27 0.47
N ASN A 190 2.66 12.73 -0.52
CA ASN A 190 1.19 12.76 -0.55
C ASN A 190 0.60 11.97 0.62
N ALA A 191 1.13 10.77 0.90
CA ALA A 191 0.73 9.99 2.06
C ALA A 191 1.02 10.75 3.37
N ALA A 192 2.16 11.43 3.45
CA ALA A 192 2.53 12.25 4.60
C ALA A 192 1.54 13.40 4.85
N GLY A 193 1.08 14.09 3.79
CA GLY A 193 0.02 15.11 3.91
C GLY A 193 -1.27 14.56 4.51
N ALA A 194 -1.68 13.35 4.10
CA ALA A 194 -2.84 12.69 4.70
C ALA A 194 -2.61 12.29 6.16
N TYR A 195 -1.42 11.79 6.50
CA TYR A 195 -1.09 11.45 7.89
C TYR A 195 -0.91 12.68 8.79
N GLU A 196 -0.46 13.83 8.28
CA GLU A 196 -0.50 15.08 9.05
C GLU A 196 -1.93 15.45 9.41
N ALA A 197 -2.85 15.41 8.44
CA ALA A 197 -4.27 15.67 8.70
C ALA A 197 -4.84 14.68 9.73
N LEU A 198 -4.52 13.38 9.60
CA LEU A 198 -4.89 12.37 10.60
C LEU A 198 -4.37 12.75 11.99
N GLY A 199 -3.07 13.02 12.13
CA GLY A 199 -2.45 13.36 13.41
C GLY A 199 -3.00 14.65 14.03
N THR A 200 -3.33 15.66 13.22
CA THR A 200 -4.02 16.87 13.69
C THR A 200 -5.43 16.55 14.21
N THR A 201 -6.19 15.69 13.52
CA THR A 201 -7.50 15.27 14.03
C THR A 201 -7.40 14.42 15.29
N LEU A 202 -6.28 13.73 15.52
CA LEU A 202 -6.03 12.93 16.72
C LEU A 202 -5.47 13.76 17.89
N ALA A 203 -5.30 15.07 17.73
CA ALA A 203 -4.74 15.93 18.76
C ALA A 203 -5.50 15.76 20.09
N SER A 204 -4.71 15.48 21.13
CA SER A 204 -5.09 14.84 22.38
C SER A 204 -6.20 15.57 23.15
N SER A 205 -7.37 14.95 23.21
CA SER A 205 -8.17 14.96 24.43
C SER A 205 -8.24 13.53 24.95
N ASP A 206 -8.05 13.31 26.26
CA ASP A 206 -8.11 11.97 26.86
C ASP A 206 -9.48 11.27 26.65
N ASP A 207 -10.48 12.05 26.23
CA ASP A 207 -11.83 11.62 25.91
C ASP A 207 -12.06 11.34 24.41
N ASP A 208 -11.03 11.48 23.56
CA ASP A 208 -11.22 11.26 22.13
C ASP A 208 -11.44 9.77 21.82
N PRO A 209 -12.50 9.42 21.07
CA PRO A 209 -12.73 8.05 20.66
C PRO A 209 -11.55 7.54 19.84
N GLU A 210 -11.26 6.26 19.98
CA GLU A 210 -10.20 5.60 19.20
C GLU A 210 -10.32 5.94 17.70
N PRO A 211 -9.19 6.09 16.99
CA PRO A 211 -9.18 6.38 15.56
C PRO A 211 -10.06 5.37 14.82
N GLN A 212 -10.99 5.89 14.02
CA GLN A 212 -11.86 5.05 13.21
C GLN A 212 -11.05 4.51 12.03
N MET A 213 -10.68 3.24 12.12
CA MET A 213 -9.87 2.58 11.10
C MET A 213 -10.74 2.10 9.94
N PRO A 214 -10.25 2.21 8.69
CA PRO A 214 -10.81 1.46 7.57
C PRO A 214 -10.72 -0.05 7.82
N ALA A 215 -11.62 -0.81 7.21
CA ALA A 215 -11.68 -2.26 7.34
C ALA A 215 -10.35 -2.92 6.96
N GLY A 216 -9.90 -3.89 7.76
CA GLY A 216 -8.64 -4.61 7.51
C GLY A 216 -7.37 -3.79 7.75
N THR A 217 -7.47 -2.59 8.33
CA THR A 217 -6.31 -1.73 8.62
C THR A 217 -5.90 -1.82 10.09
N ASN A 218 -4.62 -2.08 10.36
CA ASN A 218 -4.06 -2.07 11.72
C ASN A 218 -3.46 -0.69 12.05
N LYS A 219 -3.70 -0.19 13.27
CA LYS A 219 -3.13 1.06 13.81
C LYS A 219 -1.60 1.07 13.75
N GLY A 220 -0.94 -0.06 14.03
CA GLY A 220 0.52 -0.16 13.95
C GLY A 220 1.06 0.03 12.54
N ALA A 221 0.39 -0.54 11.53
CA ALA A 221 0.77 -0.31 10.14
C ALA A 221 0.57 1.16 9.72
N VAL A 222 -0.49 1.81 10.22
CA VAL A 222 -0.70 3.25 9.99
C VAL A 222 0.40 4.08 10.65
N ALA A 223 0.79 3.77 11.89
CA ALA A 223 1.88 4.46 12.58
C ALA A 223 3.23 4.29 11.86
N GLN A 224 3.56 3.07 11.41
CA GLN A 224 4.77 2.80 10.64
C GLN A 224 4.78 3.55 9.30
N ASN A 225 3.67 3.50 8.56
CA ASN A 225 3.54 4.22 7.30
C ASN A 225 3.66 5.74 7.50
N ALA A 226 3.04 6.27 8.56
CA ALA A 226 3.11 7.68 8.91
C ALA A 226 4.54 8.09 9.26
N LEU A 227 5.26 7.29 10.05
CA LEU A 227 6.67 7.53 10.40
C LEU A 227 7.52 7.72 9.14
N VAL A 228 7.53 6.74 8.24
CA VAL A 228 8.37 6.78 7.04
C VAL A 228 7.95 7.92 6.11
N ALA A 229 6.65 8.09 5.88
CA ALA A 229 6.14 9.14 4.99
C ALA A 229 6.48 10.55 5.50
N LEU A 230 6.29 10.81 6.80
CA LEU A 230 6.57 12.12 7.41
C LEU A 230 8.07 12.42 7.43
N VAL A 231 8.91 11.44 7.76
CA VAL A 231 10.38 11.60 7.68
C VAL A 231 10.82 11.93 6.26
N VAL A 232 10.31 11.21 5.25
CA VAL A 232 10.63 11.49 3.84
C VAL A 232 10.18 12.88 3.43
N LYS A 233 9.01 13.33 3.89
CA LYS A 233 8.53 14.70 3.65
C LYS A 233 9.44 15.75 4.28
N ASP A 234 9.90 15.54 5.50
CA ASP A 234 10.80 16.49 6.18
C ASP A 234 12.18 16.51 5.51
N ILE A 235 12.71 15.36 5.09
CA ILE A 235 13.93 15.27 4.27
C ILE A 235 13.74 16.00 2.94
N ALA A 236 12.63 15.78 2.24
CA ALA A 236 12.35 16.49 0.99
C ALA A 236 12.34 18.01 1.22
N LYS A 237 11.60 18.50 2.22
CA LYS A 237 11.61 19.93 2.56
C LYS A 237 12.99 20.47 2.93
N ALA A 238 13.83 19.69 3.60
CA ALA A 238 15.18 20.12 3.98
C ALA A 238 16.12 20.28 2.76
N ASN A 239 15.84 19.59 1.65
CA ASN A 239 16.66 19.57 0.44
C ASN A 239 16.10 20.43 -0.70
N GLY A 240 15.10 21.27 -0.43
CA GLY A 240 14.48 22.17 -1.41
C GLY A 240 13.90 23.43 -0.77
N ALA A 241 13.35 24.35 -1.58
CA ALA A 241 12.59 25.48 -1.04
C ALA A 241 11.23 25.03 -0.47
N ASP A 242 10.69 23.96 -1.05
CA ASP A 242 9.55 23.20 -0.55
C ASP A 242 9.77 21.70 -0.81
N ALA A 243 8.75 20.89 -0.50
CA ALA A 243 8.83 19.45 -0.68
C ALA A 243 8.95 19.02 -2.16
N GLU A 244 8.35 19.74 -3.12
CA GLU A 244 8.40 19.35 -4.54
C GLU A 244 9.78 19.67 -5.13
N ASP A 245 10.33 20.83 -4.81
CA ASP A 245 11.71 21.19 -5.19
C ASP A 245 12.72 20.19 -4.60
N GLY A 246 12.50 19.78 -3.34
CA GLY A 246 13.34 18.80 -2.67
C GLY A 246 13.22 17.40 -3.26
N ILE A 247 12.01 16.98 -3.68
CA ILE A 247 11.82 15.72 -4.40
C ILE A 247 12.65 15.71 -5.68
N ALA A 248 12.66 16.80 -6.44
CA ALA A 248 13.44 16.89 -7.68
C ALA A 248 14.94 16.77 -7.39
N ALA A 249 15.44 17.48 -6.36
CA ALA A 249 16.85 17.40 -5.94
C ALA A 249 17.25 15.97 -5.50
N LEU A 250 16.46 15.37 -4.61
CA LEU A 250 16.73 14.02 -4.10
C LEU A 250 16.66 12.97 -5.21
N ALA A 251 15.68 13.07 -6.11
CA ALA A 251 15.52 12.11 -7.20
C ALA A 251 16.68 12.17 -8.21
N ALA A 252 17.12 13.39 -8.56
CA ALA A 252 18.26 13.59 -9.46
C ALA A 252 19.53 12.96 -8.89
N GLU A 253 19.73 13.06 -7.57
CA GLU A 253 20.90 12.50 -6.93
C GLU A 253 20.84 10.98 -6.77
N LEU A 254 19.69 10.46 -6.30
CA LEU A 254 19.47 9.02 -6.14
C LEU A 254 19.53 8.27 -7.48
N ALA A 255 19.26 8.95 -8.60
CA ALA A 255 19.39 8.39 -9.94
C ALA A 255 20.86 8.22 -10.39
N LYS A 256 21.82 8.88 -9.74
CA LYS A 256 23.24 8.71 -10.06
C LYS A 256 23.75 7.34 -9.60
N PRO A 257 24.73 6.75 -10.32
CA PRO A 257 25.42 5.56 -9.84
C PRO A 257 26.03 5.75 -8.46
N GLN A 258 26.12 4.67 -7.67
CA GLN A 258 26.83 4.65 -6.39
C GLN A 258 28.27 5.16 -6.58
N GLY A 259 28.74 6.06 -5.70
CA GLY A 259 30.04 6.73 -5.80
C GLY A 259 30.13 7.96 -6.73
N ASP A 260 29.11 8.22 -7.56
CA ASP A 260 28.99 9.48 -8.32
C ASP A 260 28.08 10.52 -7.62
N ARG A 261 27.50 10.14 -6.48
CA ARG A 261 26.69 11.00 -5.62
C ARG A 261 27.59 12.00 -4.88
N ASP A 262 27.11 13.23 -4.72
CA ASP A 262 27.77 14.23 -3.87
C ASP A 262 27.76 13.72 -2.42
N THR A 263 28.82 13.93 -1.63
CA THR A 263 28.93 13.35 -0.28
C THR A 263 28.02 14.05 0.73
N ASP A 264 27.63 15.30 0.45
CA ASP A 264 26.80 16.13 1.34
C ASP A 264 25.43 16.42 0.71
N TRP A 265 24.98 15.55 -0.19
CA TRP A 265 23.78 15.77 -1.01
C TRP A 265 22.45 15.72 -0.25
N ILE A 266 22.46 15.10 0.94
CA ILE A 266 21.27 14.95 1.78
C ILE A 266 21.45 15.76 3.04
N THR A 267 20.57 16.74 3.23
CA THR A 267 20.38 17.43 4.50
C THR A 267 19.32 16.69 5.31
N LEU A 268 19.64 16.27 6.53
CA LEU A 268 18.63 15.72 7.43
C LEU A 268 17.96 16.84 8.22
N PRO A 269 16.63 16.81 8.39
CA PRO A 269 15.89 17.87 9.05
C PRO A 269 16.27 18.04 10.54
N TYR A 270 16.83 17.01 11.17
CA TYR A 270 17.18 16.98 12.59
C TYR A 270 18.64 17.35 12.90
N ASP A 271 19.47 17.61 11.88
CA ASP A 271 20.87 18.01 12.06
C ASP A 271 21.03 19.36 12.79
N ASN A 272 19.94 20.13 12.88
CA ASN A 272 19.90 21.46 13.50
C ASN A 272 19.41 21.45 14.97
N GLY A 273 19.29 20.28 15.60
CA GLY A 273 18.82 20.15 16.99
C GLY A 273 17.31 20.35 17.17
N VAL A 274 16.54 20.15 16.10
CA VAL A 274 15.07 20.12 16.16
C VAL A 274 14.65 18.77 16.72
N GLU A 275 13.78 18.77 17.72
CA GLU A 275 13.24 17.56 18.36
C GLU A 275 12.48 16.70 17.32
N PHE A 276 12.75 15.39 17.33
CA PHE A 276 12.02 14.43 16.53
C PHE A 276 10.64 14.20 17.14
N ALA A 277 9.58 14.41 16.36
CA ALA A 277 8.18 14.17 16.79
C ALA A 277 7.80 14.83 18.14
N PRO A 278 7.92 16.17 18.27
CA PRO A 278 7.67 16.87 19.53
C PRO A 278 6.24 16.66 20.04
N GLU A 279 5.99 16.95 21.33
CA GLU A 279 4.65 16.85 21.93
C GLU A 279 3.59 17.60 21.10
N GLY A 280 2.46 16.93 20.87
CA GLY A 280 1.36 17.45 20.06
C GLY A 280 1.57 17.41 18.55
N SER A 281 2.74 16.95 18.07
CA SER A 281 2.99 16.74 16.65
C SER A 281 2.06 15.68 16.04
N PRO A 282 1.72 15.77 14.74
CA PRO A 282 0.88 14.77 14.09
C PRO A 282 1.39 13.33 14.23
N LEU A 283 2.70 13.12 14.09
CA LEU A 283 3.33 11.81 14.24
C LEU A 283 3.12 11.26 15.66
N ARG A 284 3.36 12.07 16.69
CA ARG A 284 3.18 11.67 18.08
C ARG A 284 1.73 11.36 18.41
N ASN A 285 0.78 12.11 17.87
CA ASN A 285 -0.66 11.83 18.06
C ASN A 285 -1.05 10.48 17.43
N ILE A 286 -0.51 10.15 16.25
CA ILE A 286 -0.74 8.84 15.61
C ILE A 286 -0.13 7.71 16.45
N PHE A 287 1.10 7.87 16.94
CA PHE A 287 1.76 6.87 17.77
C PHE A 287 1.02 6.65 19.10
N ASN A 288 0.59 7.72 19.76
CA ASN A 288 -0.24 7.64 20.96
C ASN A 288 -1.54 6.87 20.68
N ALA A 289 -2.24 7.21 19.60
CA ALA A 289 -3.49 6.55 19.21
C ALA A 289 -3.30 5.06 18.83
N ALA A 290 -2.09 4.70 18.40
CA ALA A 290 -1.69 3.32 18.10
C ALA A 290 -1.13 2.56 19.31
N GLY A 291 -0.97 3.21 20.47
CA GLY A 291 -0.40 2.61 21.69
C GLY A 291 1.13 2.57 21.74
N PHE A 292 1.80 3.32 20.87
CA PHE A 292 3.27 3.41 20.78
C PHE A 292 3.83 4.73 21.31
N GLY A 293 3.07 5.49 22.10
CA GLY A 293 3.48 6.80 22.61
C GLY A 293 4.85 6.79 23.29
N GLY A 294 5.10 5.79 24.15
CA GLY A 294 6.38 5.65 24.85
C GLY A 294 7.57 5.29 23.95
N VAL A 295 7.35 4.84 22.71
CA VAL A 295 8.45 4.54 21.77
C VAL A 295 9.15 5.83 21.32
N LEU A 296 8.42 6.94 21.23
CA LEU A 296 8.98 8.23 20.82
C LEU A 296 9.64 8.99 21.97
N ASP A 297 9.39 8.60 23.22
CA ASP A 297 10.02 9.22 24.41
C ASP A 297 11.45 8.72 24.65
N ASP A 298 11.82 7.60 24.02
CA ASP A 298 13.13 6.95 24.15
C ASP A 298 14.13 7.36 23.04
N VAL A 299 13.73 8.22 22.09
CA VAL A 299 14.53 8.68 20.92
C VAL A 299 14.94 10.14 21.08
#